data_AF-A0A286UN21-F1
#
_entry.id   AF-A0A286UN21-F1
#
_cell.length_a   1.000
_cell.length_b   1.000
_cell.length_c   1.000
_cell.angle_alpha   90.00
_cell.angle_beta   90.00
_cell.angle_gamma   90.00
#
_symmetry.space_group_name_H-M   'P 1'
#
loop_
_entity.id
_entity.type
_entity.pdbx_description
1 polymer ?
#
loop_
_entity_poly.entity_id
_entity_poly.type
_entity_poly.pdbx_seq_one_letter_code
_entity_poly.pdbx_strand_id
1 'polypeptide(L)'
;MPPFSLWLTLSSLLSTAVLASPVQSPFQIAPAFGDHYDSAPLKDSSLKGRFLHITDMHPDPHYRTDSSESTACHRKKPRKEKDRGGYYGLPYGDCDSPFSLTNLTLDFLDKHWAKEIDFVIWTGDTARHDNDREIPRTPDEIYDLNRAVVRRMTEVFTTRGIPVVPSLGNNDVWPHVSLSSGTWQKR
;
A
#
# COMPACT_ATOMS: atom_id res chain seq x y z
N MET A 1 -41.22 31.61 45.59
CA MET A 1 -41.49 31.47 44.14
C MET A 1 -40.49 32.32 43.36
N PRO A 2 -39.52 31.69 42.67
CA PRO A 2 -38.99 32.19 41.40
C PRO A 2 -39.31 31.19 40.27
N PRO A 3 -39.34 31.62 38.99
CA PRO A 3 -39.73 30.75 37.89
C PRO A 3 -38.55 29.90 37.41
N PHE A 4 -38.84 28.65 37.06
CA PHE A 4 -37.92 27.72 36.41
C PHE A 4 -37.71 28.13 34.95
N SER A 5 -36.46 28.39 34.56
CA SER A 5 -36.07 28.59 33.15
C SER A 5 -35.94 27.25 32.45
N LEU A 6 -36.82 27.00 31.48
CA LEU A 6 -36.82 25.83 30.61
C LEU A 6 -35.73 26.00 29.53
N TRP A 7 -34.68 25.19 29.56
CA TRP A 7 -33.69 25.14 28.48
C TRP A 7 -34.18 24.16 27.41
N LEU A 8 -34.55 24.68 26.23
CA LEU A 8 -34.72 23.86 25.02
C LEU A 8 -33.34 23.52 24.46
N THR A 9 -32.94 22.26 24.56
CA THR A 9 -31.80 21.74 23.81
C THR A 9 -32.25 21.33 22.41
N LEU A 10 -31.86 22.10 21.41
CA LEU A 10 -32.06 21.79 20.00
C LEU A 10 -30.99 20.76 19.58
N SER A 11 -31.33 19.47 19.53
CA SER A 11 -30.46 18.45 18.97
C SER A 11 -30.48 18.54 17.44
N SER A 12 -29.40 19.04 16.84
CA SER A 12 -29.17 18.94 15.39
C SER A 12 -28.77 17.52 15.03
N LEU A 13 -29.63 16.81 14.31
CA LEU A 13 -29.29 15.55 13.64
C LEU A 13 -28.34 15.85 12.47
N LEU A 14 -27.05 15.57 12.63
CA LEU A 14 -26.12 15.48 11.51
C LEU A 14 -26.39 14.16 10.78
N SER A 15 -27.09 14.21 9.65
CA SER A 15 -27.15 13.09 8.70
C SER A 15 -25.76 12.86 8.11
N THR A 16 -25.04 11.84 8.59
CA THR A 16 -23.84 11.34 7.94
C THR A 16 -24.25 10.65 6.65
N ALA A 17 -24.10 11.34 5.52
CA ALA A 17 -24.19 10.71 4.21
C ALA A 17 -23.04 9.70 4.08
N VAL A 18 -23.36 8.41 4.20
CA VAL A 18 -22.44 7.33 3.91
C VAL A 18 -22.25 7.31 2.40
N LEU A 19 -21.12 7.86 1.92
CA LEU A 19 -20.69 7.68 0.55
C LEU A 19 -20.26 6.21 0.40
N ALA A 20 -21.20 5.36 -0.01
CA ALA A 20 -20.86 4.02 -0.44
C ALA A 20 -19.93 4.11 -1.66
N SER A 21 -18.85 3.32 -1.67
CA SER A 21 -18.04 3.14 -2.86
C SER A 21 -18.93 2.71 -4.03
N PRO A 22 -18.71 3.21 -5.25
CA PRO A 22 -19.50 2.79 -6.40
C PRO A 22 -19.39 1.28 -6.56
N VAL A 23 -20.52 0.62 -6.79
CA VAL A 23 -20.56 -0.81 -7.14
C VAL A 23 -19.62 -1.04 -8.33
N GLN A 24 -18.61 -1.88 -8.15
CA GLN A 24 -17.78 -2.34 -9.25
C GLN A 24 -18.66 -3.14 -10.22
N SER A 25 -19.10 -2.49 -11.29
CA SER A 25 -19.71 -3.19 -12.41
C SER A 25 -18.63 -3.98 -13.14
N PRO A 26 -18.88 -5.24 -13.53
CA PRO A 26 -18.06 -5.92 -14.53
C PRO A 26 -17.97 -5.04 -15.77
N PHE A 27 -16.79 -5.02 -16.42
CA PHE A 27 -16.60 -4.37 -17.72
C PHE A 27 -17.62 -4.95 -18.71
N GLN A 28 -18.66 -4.17 -19.04
CA GLN A 28 -19.62 -4.53 -20.07
C GLN A 28 -18.97 -4.28 -21.43
N ILE A 29 -18.48 -5.34 -22.07
CA ILE A 29 -18.17 -5.30 -23.50
C ILE A 29 -19.52 -5.21 -24.22
N ALA A 30 -19.91 -4.02 -24.65
CA ALA A 30 -21.08 -3.87 -25.51
C ALA A 30 -20.82 -4.66 -26.81
N PRO A 31 -21.71 -5.57 -27.22
CA PRO A 31 -21.56 -6.24 -28.50
C PRO A 31 -21.92 -5.23 -29.58
N ALA A 32 -20.91 -4.73 -30.30
CA ALA A 32 -21.09 -3.90 -31.47
C ALA A 32 -21.56 -4.78 -32.65
N PHE A 33 -22.84 -5.15 -32.68
CA PHE A 33 -23.46 -5.71 -33.89
C PHE A 33 -24.14 -4.58 -34.67
N GLY A 34 -23.50 -4.21 -35.77
CA GLY A 34 -24.12 -3.54 -36.90
C GLY A 34 -23.67 -4.28 -38.16
N ASP A 35 -24.59 -5.02 -38.78
CA ASP A 35 -24.38 -5.88 -39.94
C ASP A 35 -24.09 -5.08 -41.23
N HIS A 36 -22.89 -4.52 -41.35
CA HIS A 36 -22.34 -4.04 -42.62
C HIS A 36 -20.84 -4.35 -42.68
N TYR A 37 -20.50 -5.53 -43.21
CA TYR A 37 -19.13 -5.95 -43.52
C TYR A 37 -18.63 -5.27 -44.80
N ASP A 38 -18.25 -4.00 -44.72
CA ASP A 38 -17.18 -3.49 -45.58
C ASP A 38 -15.87 -4.02 -45.01
N SER A 39 -15.30 -5.03 -45.66
CA SER A 39 -14.04 -5.66 -45.29
C SER A 39 -12.85 -4.73 -45.61
N ALA A 40 -12.74 -3.62 -44.88
CA ALA A 40 -11.45 -3.02 -44.63
C ALA A 40 -10.64 -4.05 -43.82
N PRO A 41 -9.39 -4.37 -44.19
CA PRO A 41 -8.59 -5.31 -43.41
C PRO A 41 -8.43 -4.74 -42.01
N LEU A 42 -9.08 -5.37 -41.03
CA LEU A 42 -8.83 -5.12 -39.62
C LEU A 42 -7.34 -5.32 -39.43
N LYS A 43 -6.62 -4.21 -39.23
CA LYS A 43 -5.23 -4.22 -38.82
C LYS A 43 -5.19 -5.07 -37.57
N ASP A 44 -4.64 -6.27 -37.67
CA ASP A 44 -4.44 -7.20 -36.56
C ASP A 44 -3.41 -6.59 -35.61
N SER A 45 -3.82 -5.54 -34.89
CA SER A 45 -3.16 -5.15 -33.66
C SER A 45 -3.73 -6.07 -32.60
N SER A 46 -3.09 -7.22 -32.38
CA SER A 46 -3.39 -8.07 -31.22
C SER A 46 -3.59 -7.18 -30.00
N LEU A 47 -4.72 -7.26 -29.32
CA LEU A 47 -4.94 -6.49 -28.10
C LEU A 47 -3.84 -6.86 -27.10
N LYS A 48 -3.04 -5.87 -26.68
CA LYS A 48 -1.96 -6.03 -25.70
C LYS A 48 -2.34 -5.23 -24.47
N GLY A 49 -2.32 -5.89 -23.31
CA GLY A 49 -2.48 -5.25 -22.01
C GLY A 49 -1.22 -5.41 -21.16
N ARG A 50 -1.05 -4.54 -20.17
CA ARG A 50 0.06 -4.57 -19.21
C ARG A 50 -0.48 -4.31 -17.82
N PHE A 51 -0.05 -5.12 -16.87
CA PHE A 51 -0.29 -4.86 -15.45
C PHE A 51 1.03 -4.76 -14.72
N LEU A 52 1.02 -4.04 -13.60
CA LEU A 52 2.15 -3.96 -12.68
C LEU A 52 1.83 -4.76 -11.43
N HIS A 53 2.79 -5.54 -10.95
CA HIS A 53 2.69 -6.24 -9.67
C HIS A 53 3.69 -5.65 -8.69
N ILE A 54 3.18 -5.12 -7.57
CA ILE A 54 3.97 -4.59 -6.45
C ILE A 54 3.68 -5.43 -5.20
N THR A 55 4.70 -5.71 -4.40
CA THR A 55 4.58 -6.51 -3.18
C THR A 55 5.70 -6.16 -2.20
N ASP A 56 5.52 -6.51 -0.91
CA ASP A 56 6.57 -6.57 0.11
C ASP A 56 7.43 -5.30 0.21
N MET A 57 6.79 -4.13 0.17
CA MET A 57 7.54 -2.86 0.17
C MET A 57 8.20 -2.59 1.52
N HIS A 58 7.56 -3.01 2.63
CA HIS A 58 8.03 -2.81 3.99
C HIS A 58 8.76 -1.46 4.25
N PRO A 59 8.13 -0.28 4.03
CA PRO A 59 8.70 0.98 4.50
C PRO A 59 8.96 0.95 6.01
N ASP A 60 10.20 1.24 6.38
CA ASP A 60 10.64 1.36 7.76
C ASP A 60 10.94 2.84 8.11
N PRO A 61 10.16 3.46 9.01
CA PRO A 61 10.38 4.84 9.47
C PRO A 61 11.59 4.97 10.40
N HIS A 62 12.10 3.86 10.94
CA HIS A 62 13.21 3.83 11.88
C HIS A 62 14.56 3.58 11.20
N TYR A 63 14.57 3.15 9.94
CA TYR A 63 15.79 2.95 9.16
C TYR A 63 16.70 4.18 9.21
N ARG A 64 17.99 3.96 9.46
CA ARG A 64 19.02 5.00 9.41
C ARG A 64 20.16 4.59 8.50
N THR A 65 20.62 5.49 7.65
CA THR A 65 21.87 5.30 6.92
C THR A 65 23.03 5.10 7.88
N ASP A 66 23.97 4.22 7.52
CA ASP A 66 25.15 3.86 8.31
C ASP A 66 24.81 3.21 9.67
N SER A 67 23.65 2.58 9.75
CA SER A 67 23.20 1.75 10.88
C SER A 67 23.64 0.30 10.75
N SER A 68 23.55 -0.39 11.86
CA SER A 68 23.86 -1.81 12.05
C SER A 68 22.68 -2.69 11.63
N GLU A 69 22.93 -3.68 10.79
CA GLU A 69 21.95 -4.71 10.43
C GLU A 69 21.44 -5.45 11.68
N SER A 70 22.32 -5.77 12.63
CA SER A 70 21.92 -6.42 13.89
C SER A 70 21.09 -5.55 14.84
N THR A 71 20.67 -4.37 14.40
CA THR A 71 19.68 -3.51 15.04
C THR A 71 18.50 -3.20 14.12
N ALA A 72 18.21 -4.09 13.16
CA ALA A 72 17.22 -3.88 12.10
C ALA A 72 17.47 -2.59 11.28
N CYS A 73 18.74 -2.16 11.18
CA CYS A 73 19.10 -0.86 10.60
C CYS A 73 18.54 0.38 11.34
N HIS A 74 18.15 0.28 12.61
CA HIS A 74 17.61 1.42 13.36
C HIS A 74 18.68 2.22 14.12
N ARG A 75 19.81 1.60 14.48
CA ARG A 75 20.83 2.19 15.37
C ARG A 75 22.26 1.93 14.89
N LYS A 76 23.21 2.71 15.38
CA LYS A 76 24.63 2.48 15.11
C LYS A 76 25.20 1.54 16.17
N LYS A 77 26.02 0.57 15.75
CA LYS A 77 26.90 -0.22 16.62
C LYS A 77 28.38 0.07 16.36
N PRO A 78 29.30 -0.28 17.29
CA PRO A 78 30.74 -0.12 17.08
C PRO A 78 31.21 -0.76 15.75
N ARG A 79 32.23 -0.15 15.13
CA ARG A 79 32.74 -0.43 13.76
C ARG A 79 33.17 -1.87 13.43
N LYS A 80 33.02 -2.84 14.34
CA LYS A 80 33.39 -4.25 14.08
C LYS A 80 32.37 -4.98 13.19
N GLU A 81 31.18 -4.42 13.01
CA GLU A 81 30.17 -4.93 12.09
C GLU A 81 30.46 -4.44 10.67
N LYS A 82 30.44 -5.37 9.71
CA LYS A 82 30.85 -5.13 8.32
C LYS A 82 29.72 -4.58 7.47
N ASP A 83 28.50 -5.05 7.72
CA ASP A 83 27.34 -4.75 6.89
C ASP A 83 26.52 -3.63 7.53
N ARG A 84 26.34 -2.56 6.75
CA ARG A 84 25.70 -1.33 7.20
C ARG A 84 24.79 -0.75 6.14
N GLY A 85 23.62 -0.28 6.57
CA GLY A 85 22.62 0.29 5.69
C GLY A 85 23.13 1.47 4.86
N GLY A 86 22.95 1.40 3.54
CA GLY A 86 23.17 2.52 2.62
C GLY A 86 21.98 3.49 2.62
N TYR A 87 22.03 4.51 1.76
CA TYR A 87 20.92 5.48 1.65
C TYR A 87 19.61 4.83 1.14
N TYR A 88 19.71 3.81 0.29
CA TYR A 88 18.56 3.10 -0.29
C TYR A 88 18.33 1.70 0.32
N GLY A 89 18.90 1.40 1.48
CA GLY A 89 18.78 0.09 2.10
C GLY A 89 20.11 -0.65 2.22
N LEU A 90 20.04 -1.87 2.75
CA LEU A 90 21.12 -2.85 2.81
C LEU A 90 20.76 -4.04 1.91
N PRO A 91 21.30 -4.12 0.68
CA PRO A 91 21.02 -5.26 -0.20
C PRO A 91 21.46 -6.57 0.44
N TYR A 92 20.62 -7.60 0.33
CA TYR A 92 20.85 -8.95 0.91
C TYR A 92 20.93 -9.00 2.45
N GLY A 93 20.57 -7.92 3.14
CA GLY A 93 20.47 -7.91 4.59
C GLY A 93 19.03 -8.00 5.10
N ASP A 94 18.89 -8.17 6.41
CA ASP A 94 17.62 -8.32 7.13
C ASP A 94 16.96 -6.97 7.48
N CYS A 95 17.30 -5.90 6.75
CA CYS A 95 16.73 -4.57 6.96
C CYS A 95 15.54 -4.32 6.03
N ASP A 96 14.48 -3.76 6.58
CA ASP A 96 13.35 -3.27 5.81
C ASP A 96 13.70 -2.02 4.99
N SER A 97 12.83 -1.69 4.02
CA SER A 97 13.11 -0.65 3.04
C SER A 97 13.03 0.74 3.68
N PRO A 98 14.05 1.61 3.55
CA PRO A 98 13.86 3.01 3.90
C PRO A 98 12.84 3.66 2.96
N PHE A 99 12.16 4.71 3.44
CA PHE A 99 11.29 5.53 2.61
C PHE A 99 11.98 6.13 1.39
N SER A 100 13.30 6.34 1.43
CA SER A 100 14.08 6.76 0.27
C SER A 100 13.99 5.77 -0.89
N LEU A 101 13.97 4.46 -0.62
CA LEU A 101 13.82 3.41 -1.64
C LEU A 101 12.37 3.30 -2.12
N THR A 102 11.40 3.21 -1.20
CA THR A 102 9.99 3.04 -1.60
C THR A 102 9.48 4.26 -2.37
N ASN A 103 9.86 5.47 -1.97
CA ASN A 103 9.52 6.69 -2.70
C ASN A 103 10.21 6.73 -4.07
N LEU A 104 11.50 6.41 -4.16
CA LEU A 104 12.21 6.36 -5.44
C LEU A 104 11.53 5.40 -6.42
N THR A 105 11.13 4.22 -5.95
CA THR A 105 10.43 3.21 -6.76
C THR A 105 9.11 3.76 -7.30
N LEU A 106 8.26 4.32 -6.43
CA LEU A 106 6.95 4.84 -6.84
C LEU A 106 7.08 6.11 -7.73
N ASP A 107 8.05 6.98 -7.47
CA ASP A 107 8.35 8.14 -8.32
C ASP A 107 8.83 7.72 -9.71
N PHE A 108 9.65 6.67 -9.79
CA PHE A 108 10.08 6.10 -11.07
C PHE A 108 8.88 5.57 -11.87
N LEU A 109 7.99 4.82 -11.21
CA LEU A 109 6.78 4.28 -11.84
C LEU A 109 5.84 5.37 -12.34
N ASP A 110 5.63 6.41 -11.53
CA ASP A 110 4.81 7.58 -11.91
C ASP A 110 5.32 8.26 -13.19
N LYS A 111 6.64 8.50 -13.21
CA LYS A 111 7.31 9.23 -14.28
C LYS A 111 7.41 8.43 -15.58
N HIS A 112 7.65 7.12 -15.48
CA HIS A 112 8.04 6.32 -16.63
C HIS A 112 6.96 5.37 -17.11
N TRP A 113 6.20 4.71 -16.23
CA TRP A 113 5.41 3.53 -16.61
C TRP A 113 3.91 3.69 -16.42
N ALA A 114 3.46 4.60 -15.56
CA ALA A 114 2.03 4.74 -15.25
C ALA A 114 1.16 5.01 -16.50
N LYS A 115 1.69 5.58 -17.59
CA LYS A 115 0.92 5.76 -18.84
C LYS A 115 0.78 4.49 -19.69
N GLU A 116 1.55 3.45 -19.39
CA GLU A 116 1.61 2.21 -20.16
C GLU A 116 0.94 1.03 -19.44
N ILE A 117 0.43 1.23 -18.22
CA ILE A 117 -0.13 0.18 -17.36
C ILE A 117 -1.65 0.34 -17.30
N ASP A 118 -2.37 -0.78 -17.46
CA ASP A 118 -3.84 -0.81 -17.42
C ASP A 118 -4.36 -0.90 -15.99
N PHE A 119 -3.67 -1.64 -15.11
CA PHE A 119 -4.00 -1.76 -13.68
C PHE A 119 -2.80 -2.27 -12.86
N VAL A 120 -2.88 -2.12 -11.55
CA VAL A 120 -1.88 -2.57 -10.59
C VAL A 120 -2.45 -3.67 -9.70
N ILE A 121 -1.69 -4.75 -9.51
CA ILE A 121 -1.91 -5.73 -8.45
C ILE A 121 -0.93 -5.40 -7.33
N TRP A 122 -1.43 -5.17 -6.11
CA TRP A 122 -0.60 -4.90 -4.95
C TRP A 122 -0.87 -5.94 -3.87
N THR A 123 0.09 -6.83 -3.62
CA THR A 123 -0.14 -8.00 -2.74
C THR A 123 0.17 -7.79 -1.26
N GLY A 124 0.26 -6.54 -0.82
CA GLY A 124 0.44 -6.20 0.60
C GLY A 124 1.89 -6.32 1.07
N ASP A 125 2.03 -6.62 2.37
CA ASP A 125 3.27 -6.62 3.16
C ASP A 125 3.95 -5.25 3.13
N THR A 126 3.24 -4.35 3.77
CA THR A 126 3.49 -2.91 3.84
C THR A 126 4.11 -2.52 5.17
N ALA A 127 3.58 -2.99 6.29
CA ALA A 127 4.17 -2.66 7.57
C ALA A 127 5.52 -3.39 7.73
N ARG A 128 6.56 -2.70 8.24
CA ARG A 128 7.87 -3.31 8.52
C ARG A 128 7.77 -4.56 9.41
N HIS A 129 8.80 -5.38 9.42
CA HIS A 129 8.95 -6.49 10.34
C HIS A 129 9.09 -6.02 11.79
N ASP A 130 8.66 -6.86 12.73
CA ASP A 130 8.81 -6.62 14.17
C ASP A 130 10.10 -7.29 14.71
N ASN A 131 11.24 -6.97 14.09
CA ASN A 131 12.55 -7.59 14.37
C ASN A 131 13.43 -6.75 15.32
N ASP A 132 12.94 -5.59 15.79
CA ASP A 132 13.62 -4.74 16.77
C ASP A 132 12.91 -4.75 18.14
N ARG A 133 13.54 -5.41 19.12
CA ARG A 133 13.00 -5.50 20.48
C ARG A 133 13.03 -4.18 21.26
N GLU A 134 13.86 -3.22 20.85
CA GLU A 134 13.91 -1.89 21.49
C GLU A 134 12.88 -0.93 20.90
N ILE A 135 12.41 -1.20 19.67
CA ILE A 135 11.38 -0.43 18.98
C ILE A 135 10.31 -1.40 18.43
N PRO A 136 9.48 -1.98 19.32
CA PRO A 136 8.44 -2.90 18.89
C PRO A 136 7.45 -2.23 17.96
N ARG A 137 7.02 -2.93 16.93
CA ARG A 137 6.00 -2.46 16.01
C ARG A 137 4.65 -2.42 16.71
N THR A 138 3.96 -1.29 16.59
CA THR A 138 2.64 -1.08 17.22
C THR A 138 1.50 -1.20 16.21
N PRO A 139 0.26 -1.50 16.65
CA PRO A 139 -0.91 -1.45 15.77
C PRO A 139 -1.09 -0.10 15.06
N ASP A 140 -0.82 1.01 15.75
CA ASP A 140 -0.91 2.35 15.17
C ASP A 140 0.12 2.53 14.06
N GLU A 141 1.36 2.05 14.26
CA GLU A 141 2.40 2.05 13.22
C GLU A 141 1.98 1.23 11.99
N ILE A 142 1.32 0.09 12.17
CA ILE A 142 0.78 -0.72 11.05
C ILE A 142 -0.22 0.10 10.24
N TYR A 143 -1.17 0.76 10.91
CA TYR A 143 -2.16 1.58 10.23
C TYR A 143 -1.54 2.79 9.54
N ASP A 144 -0.54 3.42 10.16
CA ASP A 144 0.14 4.58 9.59
C ASP A 144 0.96 4.21 8.36
N LEU A 145 1.69 3.09 8.39
CA LEU A 145 2.45 2.60 7.23
C LEU A 145 1.53 2.20 6.07
N ASN A 146 0.44 1.48 6.36
CA ASN A 146 -0.59 1.18 5.37
C ASN A 146 -1.16 2.46 4.74
N ARG A 147 -1.54 3.45 5.55
CA ARG A 147 -2.07 4.74 5.05
C ARG A 147 -1.03 5.50 4.23
N ALA A 148 0.23 5.48 4.62
CA ALA A 148 1.30 6.15 3.90
C ALA A 148 1.46 5.58 2.48
N VAL A 149 1.48 4.26 2.35
CA VAL A 149 1.61 3.60 1.04
C VAL A 149 0.33 3.70 0.21
N VAL A 150 -0.86 3.56 0.82
CA VAL A 150 -2.14 3.81 0.13
C VAL A 150 -2.18 5.22 -0.47
N ARG A 151 -1.70 6.22 0.28
CA ARG A 151 -1.62 7.61 -0.23
C ARG A 151 -0.74 7.70 -1.46
N ARG A 152 0.45 7.10 -1.44
CA ARG A 152 1.37 7.09 -2.59
C ARG A 152 0.80 6.31 -3.78
N MET A 153 0.18 5.15 -3.56
CA MET A 153 -0.52 4.41 -4.61
C MET A 153 -1.66 5.22 -5.23
N THR A 154 -2.40 5.96 -4.41
CA THR A 154 -3.49 6.84 -4.87
C THR A 154 -2.96 7.97 -5.75
N GLU A 155 -1.88 8.63 -5.30
CA GLU A 155 -1.20 9.69 -6.06
C GLU A 155 -0.66 9.18 -7.40
N VAL A 156 0.02 8.03 -7.40
CA VAL A 156 0.71 7.51 -8.60
C VAL A 156 -0.25 6.83 -9.58
N PHE A 157 -1.32 6.19 -9.11
CA PHE A 157 -2.18 5.35 -9.96
C PHE A 157 -3.65 5.81 -9.96
N THR A 158 -4.30 5.81 -8.80
CA THR A 158 -5.77 5.95 -8.72
C THR A 158 -6.27 7.32 -9.21
N THR A 159 -5.60 8.41 -8.82
CA THR A 159 -5.96 9.77 -9.28
C THR A 159 -5.81 9.95 -10.79
N ARG A 160 -5.04 9.07 -11.45
CA ARG A 160 -4.82 9.05 -12.89
C ARG A 160 -5.76 8.09 -13.63
N GLY A 161 -6.69 7.46 -12.91
CA GLY A 161 -7.65 6.50 -13.47
C GLY A 161 -7.12 5.08 -13.63
N ILE A 162 -5.95 4.75 -13.06
CA ILE A 162 -5.37 3.40 -13.09
C ILE A 162 -5.88 2.63 -11.85
N PRO A 163 -6.66 1.56 -12.02
CA PRO A 163 -7.16 0.78 -10.89
C PRO A 163 -6.02 0.07 -10.15
N VAL A 164 -6.12 0.06 -8.82
CA VAL A 164 -5.24 -0.73 -7.94
C VAL A 164 -6.10 -1.81 -7.28
N VAL A 165 -5.66 -3.06 -7.39
CA VAL A 165 -6.29 -4.22 -6.75
C VAL A 165 -5.40 -4.68 -5.59
N PRO A 166 -5.71 -4.27 -4.34
CA PRO A 166 -4.89 -4.63 -3.19
C PRO A 166 -5.29 -5.96 -2.55
N SER A 167 -4.33 -6.64 -1.94
CA SER A 167 -4.55 -7.62 -0.87
C SER A 167 -3.74 -7.23 0.38
N LEU A 168 -4.13 -7.77 1.53
CA LEU A 168 -3.38 -7.58 2.77
C LEU A 168 -2.31 -8.68 2.91
N GLY A 169 -1.09 -8.27 3.22
CA GLY A 169 -0.01 -9.15 3.64
C GLY A 169 -0.15 -9.54 5.10
N ASN A 170 0.70 -10.46 5.54
CA ASN A 170 0.63 -11.00 6.89
C ASN A 170 1.12 -9.99 7.95
N ASN A 171 1.91 -8.99 7.53
CA ASN A 171 2.34 -7.88 8.36
C ASN A 171 1.33 -6.72 8.44
N ASP A 172 0.32 -6.67 7.55
CA ASP A 172 -0.58 -5.52 7.44
C ASP A 172 -1.74 -5.52 8.45
N VAL A 173 -1.79 -6.51 9.33
CA VAL A 173 -2.86 -6.72 10.31
C VAL A 173 -2.31 -6.92 11.73
N TRP A 174 -3.15 -6.66 12.72
CA TRP A 174 -2.85 -6.92 14.13
C TRP A 174 -3.89 -7.87 14.76
N PRO A 175 -3.48 -8.91 15.52
CA PRO A 175 -2.10 -9.36 15.67
C PRO A 175 -1.53 -9.86 14.33
N HIS A 176 -0.22 -9.74 14.14
CA HIS A 176 0.41 -10.23 12.92
C HIS A 176 0.12 -11.73 12.76
N VAL A 177 -0.16 -12.15 11.53
CA VAL A 177 -0.36 -13.56 11.22
C VAL A 177 1.00 -14.10 10.79
N SER A 178 1.63 -14.96 11.60
CA SER A 178 2.81 -15.70 11.12
C SER A 178 2.32 -16.99 10.50
N LEU A 179 2.49 -17.15 9.18
CA LEU A 179 2.37 -18.45 8.52
C LEU A 179 3.66 -19.25 8.72
N SER A 180 4.08 -19.46 9.98
CA SER A 180 5.07 -20.49 10.24
C SER A 180 4.44 -21.84 9.89
N SER A 181 5.07 -22.55 8.96
CA SER A 181 4.74 -23.91 8.51
C SER A 181 3.94 -24.72 9.55
N GLY A 182 2.62 -24.80 9.34
CA GLY A 182 1.78 -25.85 9.90
C GLY A 182 1.15 -25.66 11.28
N THR A 183 1.20 -24.48 11.93
CA THR A 183 0.40 -24.29 13.16
C THR A 183 -0.40 -23.00 13.15
N TRP A 184 -1.69 -23.15 12.86
CA TRP A 184 -2.74 -22.22 13.27
C TRP A 184 -2.50 -21.80 14.72
N GLN A 185 -2.40 -20.49 14.97
CA GLN A 185 -2.38 -19.89 16.31
C GLN A 185 -3.48 -20.57 17.16
N LYS A 186 -3.07 -21.44 18.09
CA LYS A 186 -3.97 -21.92 19.13
C LYS A 186 -4.13 -20.78 20.15
N ARG A 187 -5.41 -20.46 20.35
CA ARG A 187 -5.96 -19.68 21.47
C ARG A 187 -5.19 -19.81 22.77
#